data_AF-A0A061IUP9-F1
#
_entry.id   AF-A0A061IUP9-F1
#
_cell.length_a   1.000
_cell.length_b   1.000
_cell.length_c   1.000
_cell.angle_alpha   90.00
_cell.angle_beta   90.00
_cell.angle_gamma   90.00
#
_symmetry.space_group_name_H-M   'P 1'
#
loop_
_entity.id
_entity.type
_entity.pdbx_description
1 polymer ?
#
loop_
_entity_poly.entity_id
_entity_poly.type
_entity_poly.pdbx_seq_one_letter_code
_entity_poly.pdbx_strand_id
1 'polypeptide(L)'
;MADTYRLLQSGGSDTLARFCSDNNVKVDDVWVPLLLLRPPRAKNDTPVPISPTTAIVLLEHASGRLVTRRGDILAHIPILFVDEYNLALPPSAVPDDCTVFVRASKSMIKKRMANGMQILHRPITNEQAISEGSALVVSGETQHAQKRPRTSTTSGADTGSMTGDAGASAQRRKRTAEMGVRFEEYLQKALEESRGGHGAHGGVIMKETMANLFRVRDAVPLHFVMRGKPQTTIHVKGVAWNIPDWRVLYRVFRRGGTVDTASRSTYNDAARLIAVFMIDNVLIRREPIRAFLQRGHHVWSLADPDLPSAVHKLAEKGYRIVFLDHYPSLHHGNEIALGAKLNPVAELCQQHFSCDVTVVISTMSCISATHRRDGMPFILPQSGVWQFFIIQLNGGLRADAESLLVGESLGGVECSRADVLSQGRRDAEFARNCGLRYMDSDRLKKEAL
;
A
#
# COMPACT_ATOMS: atom_id res chain seq x y z
N MET A 1 35.84 1.45 6.36
CA MET A 1 36.37 1.10 7.69
C MET A 1 35.45 0.04 8.27
N ALA A 2 36.03 -1.11 8.64
CA ALA A 2 35.32 -2.31 9.05
C ALA A 2 34.51 -2.12 10.35
N ASP A 3 33.47 -2.94 10.49
CA ASP A 3 32.48 -3.00 11.56
C ASP A 3 33.06 -2.85 12.98
N THR A 4 32.95 -1.67 13.58
CA THR A 4 33.41 -1.35 14.94
C THR A 4 32.30 -1.51 15.97
N TYR A 5 31.73 -2.71 16.06
CA TYR A 5 30.86 -3.08 17.18
C TYR A 5 31.42 -4.27 17.95
N ARG A 6 31.05 -4.39 19.23
CA ARG A 6 31.37 -5.56 20.06
C ARG A 6 30.10 -6.02 20.77
N LEU A 7 29.90 -7.34 20.83
CA LEU A 7 28.87 -7.92 21.67
C LEU A 7 29.45 -8.23 23.03
N LEU A 8 28.84 -7.69 24.08
CA LEU A 8 29.17 -7.90 25.47
C LEU A 8 28.06 -8.75 26.11
N GLN A 9 28.41 -9.77 26.88
CA GLN A 9 27.44 -10.65 27.53
C GLN A 9 27.23 -10.26 28.99
N SER A 10 25.97 -10.13 29.41
CA SER A 10 25.63 -9.89 30.82
C SER A 10 25.74 -11.18 31.63
N GLY A 11 26.42 -11.11 32.79
CA GLY A 11 26.46 -12.19 33.79
C GLY A 11 25.18 -12.36 34.62
N GLY A 12 24.15 -11.53 34.38
CA GLY A 12 22.85 -11.58 35.05
C GLY A 12 22.76 -10.83 36.38
N SER A 13 21.53 -10.45 36.76
CA SER A 13 21.17 -9.73 38.00
C SER A 13 21.71 -8.30 38.20
N ASP A 14 22.50 -7.77 37.27
CA ASP A 14 23.02 -6.40 37.32
C ASP A 14 22.14 -5.38 36.58
N THR A 15 22.25 -4.12 36.98
CA THR A 15 21.67 -2.99 36.25
C THR A 15 22.55 -2.61 35.07
N LEU A 16 21.97 -1.98 34.04
CA LEU A 16 22.73 -1.47 32.89
C LEU A 16 23.91 -0.57 33.33
N ALA A 17 23.72 0.23 34.39
CA ALA A 17 24.76 1.07 34.98
C ALA A 17 25.99 0.26 35.41
N ARG A 18 25.75 -0.81 36.18
CA ARG A 18 26.79 -1.62 36.78
C ARG A 18 27.54 -2.41 35.70
N PHE A 19 26.80 -2.97 34.76
CA PHE A 19 27.39 -3.61 33.58
C PHE A 19 28.28 -2.68 32.76
N CYS A 20 27.84 -1.44 32.52
CA CYS A 20 28.65 -0.46 31.80
C CYS A 20 29.92 -0.12 32.58
N SER A 21 29.83 0.01 33.91
CA SER A 21 31.00 0.20 34.79
C SER A 21 31.97 -0.97 34.74
N ASP A 22 31.47 -2.20 34.86
CA ASP A 22 32.28 -3.43 34.89
C ASP A 22 33.00 -3.67 33.55
N ASN A 23 32.40 -3.23 32.44
CA ASN A 23 33.00 -3.32 31.10
C ASN A 23 33.75 -2.05 30.68
N ASN A 24 33.84 -1.03 31.55
CA ASN A 24 34.46 0.27 31.28
C ASN A 24 33.94 0.95 29.99
N VAL A 25 32.62 0.96 29.80
CA VAL A 25 31.94 1.59 28.65
C VAL A 25 30.93 2.64 29.12
N LYS A 26 30.61 3.62 28.25
CA LYS A 26 29.57 4.62 28.55
C LYS A 26 28.20 4.07 28.18
N VAL A 27 27.19 4.40 28.98
CA VAL A 27 25.79 4.00 28.72
C VAL A 27 25.31 4.47 27.34
N ASP A 28 25.67 5.70 26.95
CA ASP A 28 25.25 6.28 25.67
C ASP A 28 25.94 5.63 24.45
N ASP A 29 26.99 4.81 24.66
CA ASP A 29 27.70 4.04 23.62
C ASP A 29 27.20 2.58 23.53
N VAL A 30 26.22 2.24 24.37
CA VAL A 30 25.68 0.89 24.51
C VAL A 30 24.27 0.81 23.94
N TRP A 31 23.95 -0.33 23.34
CA TRP A 31 22.68 -0.59 22.69
C TRP A 31 22.09 -1.88 23.27
N VAL A 32 20.85 -1.79 23.72
CA VAL A 32 20.15 -2.85 24.42
C VAL A 32 19.19 -3.57 23.48
N PRO A 33 18.99 -4.89 23.63
CA PRO A 33 18.05 -5.62 22.79
C PRO A 33 16.63 -5.10 23.02
N LEU A 34 15.83 -5.03 21.96
CA LEU A 34 14.45 -4.55 21.97
C LEU A 34 13.60 -5.19 23.08
N LEU A 35 13.84 -6.48 23.36
CA LEU A 35 13.16 -7.24 24.41
C LEU A 35 13.28 -6.59 25.81
N LEU A 36 14.38 -5.90 26.10
CA LEU A 36 14.62 -5.23 27.40
C LEU A 36 13.73 -3.99 27.59
N LEU A 37 13.26 -3.40 26.49
CA LEU A 37 12.42 -2.21 26.49
C LEU A 37 10.93 -2.53 26.65
N ARG A 38 10.56 -3.81 26.63
CA ARG A 38 9.19 -4.27 26.84
C ARG A 38 8.63 -3.77 28.19
N PRO A 39 7.34 -3.34 28.25
CA PRO A 39 6.69 -3.01 29.51
C PRO A 39 6.67 -4.18 30.49
N PRO A 40 6.68 -3.93 31.82
CA PRO A 40 6.55 -4.99 32.81
C PRO A 40 5.26 -5.79 32.59
N ARG A 41 5.35 -7.13 32.58
CA ARG A 41 4.23 -8.08 32.36
C ARG A 41 3.62 -8.10 30.95
N ALA A 42 4.12 -7.29 30.01
CA ALA A 42 3.69 -7.39 28.61
C ALA A 42 4.21 -8.70 27.98
N LYS A 43 3.48 -9.23 27.00
CA LYS A 43 3.85 -10.45 26.26
C LYS A 43 4.87 -10.13 25.17
N ASN A 44 5.55 -11.14 24.62
CA ASN A 44 6.58 -10.93 23.57
C ASN A 44 6.02 -10.34 22.26
N ASP A 45 4.70 -10.42 22.08
CA ASP A 45 3.93 -9.86 20.96
C ASP A 45 3.53 -8.38 21.18
N THR A 46 3.84 -7.79 22.33
CA THR A 46 3.46 -6.40 22.63
C THR A 46 4.44 -5.44 21.96
N PRO A 47 3.98 -4.54 21.07
CA PRO A 47 4.87 -3.60 20.39
C PRO A 47 5.56 -2.64 21.35
N VAL A 48 6.86 -2.46 21.14
CA VAL A 48 7.68 -1.47 21.85
C VAL A 48 7.79 -0.22 20.97
N PRO A 49 7.23 0.93 21.38
CA PRO A 49 7.38 2.17 20.63
C PRO A 49 8.81 2.70 20.76
N ILE A 50 9.36 3.16 19.64
CA ILE A 50 10.71 3.69 19.52
C ILE A 50 10.60 5.07 18.87
N SER A 51 11.07 6.10 19.57
CA SER A 51 11.08 7.46 19.07
C SER A 51 11.87 7.56 17.74
N PRO A 52 11.46 8.45 16.81
CA PRO A 52 12.25 8.73 15.59
C PRO A 52 13.69 9.15 15.91
N THR A 53 13.90 9.85 17.02
CA THR A 53 15.22 10.31 17.48
C THR A 53 16.05 9.23 18.17
N THR A 54 15.45 8.10 18.54
CA THR A 54 16.17 7.00 19.19
C THR A 54 16.79 6.11 18.12
N ALA A 55 18.11 6.01 18.15
CA ALA A 55 18.85 5.22 17.19
C ALA A 55 18.59 3.72 17.38
N ILE A 56 18.45 2.99 16.26
CA ILE A 56 18.30 1.52 16.25
C ILE A 56 19.19 0.85 15.22
N VAL A 57 19.51 -0.42 15.43
CA VAL A 57 20.25 -1.26 14.49
C VAL A 57 19.73 -2.69 14.55
N LEU A 58 19.84 -3.42 13.45
CA LEU A 58 19.56 -4.87 13.40
C LEU A 58 20.86 -5.62 13.11
N LEU A 59 21.18 -6.58 13.97
CA LEU A 59 22.29 -7.50 13.77
C LEU A 59 21.76 -8.80 13.16
N GLU A 60 22.33 -9.21 12.04
CA GLU A 60 22.16 -10.54 11.47
C GLU A 60 23.23 -11.48 12.02
N HIS A 61 22.86 -12.47 12.82
CA HIS A 61 23.83 -13.33 13.50
C HIS A 61 24.59 -14.24 12.52
N ALA A 62 23.94 -14.69 11.45
CA ALA A 62 24.55 -15.58 10.47
C ALA A 62 25.68 -14.91 9.66
N SER A 63 25.54 -13.62 9.37
CA SER A 63 26.50 -12.85 8.55
C SER A 63 27.39 -11.94 9.38
N GLY A 64 27.05 -11.69 10.65
CA GLY A 64 27.67 -10.65 11.48
C GLY A 64 27.39 -9.23 10.96
N ARG A 65 26.46 -9.06 10.04
CA ARG A 65 26.19 -7.77 9.39
C ARG A 65 25.30 -6.90 10.26
N LEU A 66 25.69 -5.63 10.42
CA LEU A 66 24.88 -4.62 11.10
C LEU A 66 24.09 -3.79 10.08
N VAL A 67 22.77 -3.92 10.09
CA VAL A 67 21.84 -3.11 9.30
C VAL A 67 21.48 -1.87 10.12
N THR A 68 21.88 -0.70 9.64
CA THR A 68 21.77 0.56 10.40
C THR A 68 20.60 1.44 9.97
N ARG A 69 20.24 1.46 8.68
CA ARG A 69 19.14 2.29 8.18
C ARG A 69 17.80 1.76 8.65
N ARG A 70 16.97 2.61 9.27
CA ARG A 70 15.63 2.24 9.78
C ARG A 70 14.74 1.59 8.72
N GLY A 71 14.71 2.13 7.51
CA GLY A 71 13.95 1.54 6.40
C GLY A 71 14.46 0.15 5.98
N ASP A 72 15.77 -0.08 6.05
CA ASP A 72 16.34 -1.39 5.74
C ASP A 72 16.08 -2.37 6.88
N ILE A 73 16.14 -1.94 8.15
CA ILE A 73 15.76 -2.75 9.32
C ILE A 73 14.30 -3.19 9.19
N LEU A 74 13.40 -2.27 8.82
CA LEU A 74 12.00 -2.57 8.57
C LEU A 74 11.78 -3.56 7.42
N ALA A 75 12.68 -3.60 6.43
CA ALA A 75 12.61 -4.59 5.36
C ALA A 75 13.00 -6.01 5.82
N HIS A 76 13.74 -6.16 6.92
CA HIS A 76 14.14 -7.46 7.49
C HIS A 76 13.11 -7.98 8.52
N ILE A 77 12.26 -7.11 9.04
CA ILE A 77 11.26 -7.47 10.05
C ILE A 77 9.88 -7.48 9.40
N PRO A 78 9.17 -8.62 9.33
CA PRO A 78 7.90 -8.77 8.61
C PRO A 78 6.71 -8.15 9.35
N ILE A 79 6.79 -6.86 9.70
CA ILE A 79 5.71 -6.12 10.35
C ILE A 79 5.13 -5.13 9.36
N LEU A 80 3.81 -5.21 9.19
CA LEU A 80 3.06 -4.31 8.31
C LEU A 80 2.81 -2.97 9.02
N PHE A 81 2.75 -1.88 8.25
CA PHE A 81 2.29 -0.55 8.69
C PHE A 81 3.16 0.17 9.71
N VAL A 82 4.45 -0.16 9.77
CA VAL A 82 5.44 0.56 10.57
C VAL A 82 6.26 1.45 9.64
N ASP A 83 6.35 2.73 9.97
CA ASP A 83 7.19 3.69 9.26
C ASP A 83 8.40 4.08 10.12
N GLU A 84 9.39 4.74 9.52
CA GLU A 84 10.63 5.09 10.22
C GLU A 84 10.40 6.10 11.37
N TYR A 85 9.33 6.89 11.33
CA TYR A 85 8.97 7.93 12.31
C TYR A 85 8.07 7.41 13.44
N ASN A 86 7.21 6.44 13.18
CA ASN A 86 6.25 5.85 14.11
C ASN A 86 6.58 4.37 14.35
N LEU A 87 7.83 4.12 14.72
CA LEU A 87 8.34 2.78 14.85
C LEU A 87 7.83 2.11 16.13
N ALA A 88 7.02 1.06 16.00
CA ALA A 88 6.61 0.21 17.11
C ALA A 88 6.82 -1.26 16.75
N LEU A 89 7.77 -1.92 17.40
CA LEU A 89 8.22 -3.26 17.04
C LEU A 89 7.90 -4.26 18.17
N PRO A 90 7.09 -5.30 17.93
CA PRO A 90 6.98 -6.42 18.85
C PRO A 90 8.25 -7.29 18.78
N PRO A 91 8.87 -7.64 19.92
CA PRO A 91 10.04 -8.53 19.93
C PRO A 91 9.84 -9.85 19.19
N SER A 92 8.61 -10.41 19.20
CA SER A 92 8.30 -11.67 18.51
C SER A 92 8.31 -11.60 16.99
N ALA A 93 8.31 -10.40 16.39
CA ALA A 93 8.36 -10.26 14.94
C ALA A 93 9.79 -10.13 14.41
N VAL A 94 10.79 -9.94 15.28
CA VAL A 94 12.19 -9.99 14.88
C VAL A 94 12.53 -11.45 14.54
N PRO A 95 13.07 -11.75 13.34
CA PRO A 95 13.48 -13.11 13.00
C PRO A 95 14.45 -13.71 14.02
N ASP A 96 14.39 -15.02 14.24
CA ASP A 96 15.17 -15.70 15.28
C ASP A 96 16.70 -15.60 15.06
N ASP A 97 17.14 -15.44 13.82
CA ASP A 97 18.55 -15.24 13.44
C ASP A 97 18.99 -13.76 13.47
N CYS A 98 18.10 -12.87 13.92
CA CYS A 98 18.33 -11.43 13.98
C CYS A 98 18.16 -10.89 15.41
N THR A 99 18.78 -9.76 15.71
CA THR A 99 18.49 -9.02 16.95
C THR A 99 18.46 -7.53 16.70
N VAL A 100 17.35 -6.89 17.08
CA VAL A 100 17.22 -5.43 17.06
C VAL A 100 17.76 -4.87 18.36
N PHE A 101 18.76 -3.99 18.23
CA PHE A 101 19.32 -3.22 19.32
C PHE A 101 18.85 -1.77 19.24
N VAL A 102 18.50 -1.21 20.38
CA VAL A 102 18.07 0.18 20.54
C VAL A 102 19.11 0.89 21.40
N ARG A 103 19.56 2.06 20.95
CA ARG A 103 20.57 2.84 21.68
C ARG A 103 20.05 3.17 23.08
N ALA A 104 20.85 2.87 24.10
CA ALA A 104 20.48 3.14 25.47
C ALA A 104 20.44 4.65 25.73
N SER A 105 19.51 5.06 26.58
CA SER A 105 19.44 6.42 27.11
C SER A 105 19.77 6.43 28.60
N LYS A 106 20.13 7.59 29.14
CA LYS A 106 20.36 7.76 30.59
C LYS A 106 19.18 7.31 31.47
N SER A 107 17.95 7.36 30.96
CA SER A 107 16.76 6.84 31.67
C SER A 107 16.77 5.32 31.85
N MET A 108 17.60 4.58 31.11
CA MET A 108 17.70 3.12 31.15
C MET A 108 18.75 2.60 32.14
N ILE A 109 19.52 3.47 32.80
CA ILE A 109 20.61 3.11 33.74
C ILE A 109 20.16 2.09 34.81
N LYS A 110 18.92 2.19 35.29
CA LYS A 110 18.35 1.30 36.33
C LYS A 110 17.69 0.02 35.79
N LYS A 111 17.65 -0.20 34.47
CA LYS A 111 17.07 -1.41 33.87
C LYS A 111 17.90 -2.62 34.28
N ARG A 112 17.23 -3.64 34.85
CA ARG A 112 17.85 -4.93 35.20
C ARG A 112 17.97 -5.80 33.95
N MET A 113 19.09 -6.47 33.80
CA MET A 113 19.35 -7.34 32.65
C MET A 113 19.22 -8.81 33.04
N ALA A 114 18.76 -9.62 32.09
CA ALA A 114 18.73 -11.06 32.25
C ALA A 114 20.14 -11.64 32.09
N ASN A 115 20.39 -12.79 32.74
CA ASN A 115 21.63 -13.53 32.53
C ASN A 115 21.77 -13.97 31.08
N GLY A 116 22.98 -13.89 30.51
CA GLY A 116 23.28 -14.24 29.13
C GLY A 116 22.77 -13.24 28.09
N MET A 117 22.19 -12.11 28.50
CA MET A 117 21.72 -11.08 27.56
C MET A 117 22.89 -10.45 26.82
N GLN A 118 22.84 -10.46 25.49
CA GLN A 118 23.80 -9.78 24.65
C GLN A 118 23.49 -8.29 24.59
N ILE A 119 24.53 -7.48 24.71
CA ILE A 119 24.49 -6.02 24.67
C ILE A 119 25.50 -5.57 23.61
N LEU A 120 25.07 -4.69 22.72
CA LEU A 120 25.92 -4.20 21.63
C LEU A 120 26.63 -2.92 22.08
N HIS A 121 27.95 -2.92 22.10
CA HIS A 121 28.76 -1.73 22.30
C HIS A 121 29.20 -1.17 20.95
N ARG A 122 28.79 0.08 20.68
CA ARG A 122 29.10 0.80 19.45
C ARG A 122 29.15 2.31 19.73
N PRO A 123 30.35 2.88 19.90
CA PRO A 123 30.53 4.28 20.27
C PRO A 123 30.38 5.17 19.04
N ILE A 124 29.16 5.66 18.79
CA ILE A 124 28.88 6.61 17.72
C ILE A 124 28.15 7.84 18.26
N THR A 125 28.36 9.00 17.65
CA THR A 125 27.64 10.23 18.03
C THR A 125 26.21 10.23 17.51
N ASN A 126 25.36 11.16 17.96
CA ASN A 126 24.00 11.28 17.42
C ASN A 126 24.01 11.73 15.96
N GLU A 127 24.96 12.59 15.57
CA GLU A 127 25.14 13.04 14.20
C GLU A 127 25.53 11.87 13.28
N GLN A 128 26.36 10.95 13.77
CA GLN A 128 26.71 9.72 13.09
C GLN A 128 25.52 8.75 12.97
N ALA A 129 24.70 8.64 14.02
CA ALA A 129 23.47 7.84 13.99
C ALA A 129 22.46 8.38 12.96
N ILE A 130 22.37 9.70 12.84
CA ILE A 130 21.52 10.36 11.84
C ILE A 130 22.07 10.14 10.44
N SER A 131 23.37 10.32 10.22
CA SER A 131 23.97 10.23 8.89
C SER A 131 23.92 8.82 8.30
N GLU A 132 24.00 7.79 9.14
CA GLU A 132 23.83 6.40 8.72
C GLU A 132 22.36 5.95 8.65
N GLY A 133 21.43 6.78 9.11
CA GLY A 133 19.99 6.51 9.08
C GLY A 133 19.47 5.61 10.21
N SER A 134 20.21 5.44 11.31
CA SER A 134 19.75 4.71 12.50
C SER A 134 18.83 5.55 13.39
N ALA A 135 18.96 6.88 13.35
CA ALA A 135 18.06 7.87 13.94
C ALA A 135 17.60 8.91 12.91
N LEU A 136 16.48 9.60 13.19
CA LEU A 136 15.93 10.65 12.34
C LEU A 136 16.07 12.04 12.99
N VAL A 137 16.31 13.06 12.17
CA VAL A 137 16.24 14.47 12.60
C VAL A 137 14.78 14.86 12.75
N VAL A 138 14.41 15.31 13.94
CA VAL A 138 13.10 15.92 14.19
C VAL A 138 13.33 17.41 14.33
N SER A 139 13.03 18.18 13.26
CA SER A 139 12.99 19.65 13.34
C SER A 139 11.96 20.04 14.41
N GLY A 140 12.35 20.94 15.31
CA GLY A 140 11.76 21.15 16.65
C GLY A 140 10.32 21.68 16.74
N GLU A 141 9.37 21.04 16.10
CA GLU A 141 7.93 21.23 16.31
C GLU A 141 7.21 19.88 16.43
N THR A 142 7.51 19.13 17.49
CA THR A 142 6.65 18.02 17.94
C THR A 142 6.50 18.09 19.44
N GLN A 143 5.48 18.81 19.90
CA GLN A 143 4.99 18.69 21.27
C GLN A 143 4.32 17.33 21.47
N HIS A 144 4.49 16.82 22.69
CA HIS A 144 3.92 15.60 23.23
C HIS A 144 2.47 15.35 22.81
N ALA A 145 2.20 14.09 22.46
CA ALA A 145 0.86 13.56 22.24
C ALA A 145 -0.04 13.72 23.48
N GLN A 146 -0.92 14.74 23.46
CA GLN A 146 -2.17 14.76 24.21
C GLN A 146 -3.35 14.96 23.24
N LYS A 147 -4.47 14.32 23.60
CA LYS A 147 -5.68 14.14 22.79
C LYS A 147 -6.38 15.47 22.43
N ARG A 148 -6.78 15.59 21.14
CA ARG A 148 -7.75 16.54 20.49
C ARG A 148 -7.26 17.98 20.21
N PRO A 149 -7.96 18.77 19.36
CA PRO A 149 -8.51 18.55 18.02
C PRO A 149 -7.88 19.52 16.97
N ARG A 150 -8.25 19.31 15.70
CA ARG A 150 -7.75 19.92 14.44
C ARG A 150 -7.94 21.45 14.34
N THR A 151 -6.92 22.21 13.89
CA THR A 151 -7.06 23.43 13.03
C THR A 151 -5.73 23.95 12.43
N SER A 152 -5.78 24.22 11.11
CA SER A 152 -5.13 25.27 10.27
C SER A 152 -3.65 25.70 10.39
N THR A 153 -2.92 25.39 9.31
CA THR A 153 -1.99 26.23 8.49
C THR A 153 -0.98 27.19 9.13
N THR A 154 0.31 26.96 8.80
CA THR A 154 1.27 27.99 8.35
C THR A 154 2.40 27.37 7.51
N SER A 155 3.00 28.22 6.67
CA SER A 155 3.87 27.95 5.52
C SER A 155 5.37 27.78 5.82
N GLY A 156 6.12 27.18 4.89
CA GLY A 156 7.58 27.34 4.77
C GLY A 156 8.14 26.50 3.61
N ALA A 157 8.77 27.17 2.64
CA ALA A 157 9.37 26.59 1.43
C ALA A 157 10.78 26.01 1.71
N ASP A 158 11.20 24.96 0.99
CA ASP A 158 12.20 25.07 -0.08
C ASP A 158 12.72 23.71 -0.58
N THR A 159 13.25 23.80 -1.79
CA THR A 159 13.69 22.80 -2.77
C THR A 159 14.96 22.03 -2.42
N GLY A 160 15.13 20.84 -3.01
CA GLY A 160 16.44 20.18 -3.07
C GLY A 160 16.43 18.84 -3.84
N SER A 161 16.74 18.92 -5.13
CA SER A 161 17.12 17.81 -6.02
C SER A 161 18.17 16.88 -5.40
N MET A 162 18.13 15.57 -5.69
CA MET A 162 19.34 14.75 -5.84
C MET A 162 19.10 13.48 -6.67
N THR A 163 19.90 13.38 -7.72
CA THR A 163 20.21 12.26 -8.61
C THR A 163 20.76 11.04 -7.86
N GLY A 164 20.45 9.82 -8.31
CA GLY A 164 21.10 8.61 -7.78
C GLY A 164 20.69 7.29 -8.42
N ASP A 165 21.55 6.81 -9.33
CA ASP A 165 21.97 5.42 -9.57
C ASP A 165 20.95 4.37 -10.08
N ALA A 166 21.01 4.12 -11.39
CA ALA A 166 20.05 3.28 -12.13
C ALA A 166 20.14 1.77 -11.77
N GLY A 167 21.31 1.25 -11.41
CA GLY A 167 21.52 -0.19 -11.15
C GLY A 167 20.90 -0.69 -9.85
N ALA A 168 21.12 0.03 -8.73
CA ALA A 168 20.54 -0.30 -7.43
C ALA A 168 19.00 -0.10 -7.42
N SER A 169 18.51 0.85 -8.22
CA SER A 169 17.07 1.14 -8.35
C SER A 169 16.28 -0.04 -8.95
N ALA A 170 16.87 -0.78 -9.90
CA ALA A 170 16.21 -1.89 -10.59
C ALA A 170 16.04 -3.11 -9.67
N GLN A 171 17.09 -3.43 -8.90
CA GLN A 171 17.07 -4.55 -7.95
C GLN A 171 16.17 -4.26 -6.74
N ARG A 172 16.13 -3.00 -6.28
CA ARG A 172 15.19 -2.53 -5.25
C ARG A 172 13.75 -2.55 -5.75
N ARG A 173 13.48 -2.12 -6.99
CA ARG A 173 12.15 -2.20 -7.64
C ARG A 173 11.67 -3.64 -7.78
N LYS A 174 12.55 -4.58 -8.13
CA LYS A 174 12.23 -6.01 -8.26
C LYS A 174 11.79 -6.63 -6.93
N ARG A 175 12.58 -6.45 -5.86
CA ARG A 175 12.22 -6.90 -4.48
C ARG A 175 10.95 -6.25 -3.97
N THR A 176 10.73 -4.99 -4.32
CA THR A 176 9.57 -4.21 -3.87
C THR A 176 8.27 -4.62 -4.57
N ALA A 177 8.34 -4.96 -5.86
CA ALA A 177 7.22 -5.54 -6.61
C ALA A 177 6.86 -6.95 -6.11
N GLU A 178 7.86 -7.76 -5.75
CA GLU A 178 7.67 -9.10 -5.17
C GLU A 178 6.91 -9.05 -3.82
N MET A 179 7.11 -8.01 -3.01
CA MET A 179 6.42 -7.84 -1.73
C MET A 179 4.95 -7.41 -1.90
N GLY A 180 4.66 -6.52 -2.85
CA GLY A 180 3.30 -6.05 -3.11
C GLY A 180 2.36 -7.17 -3.58
N VAL A 181 2.87 -8.10 -4.39
CA VAL A 181 2.06 -9.22 -4.90
C VAL A 181 1.91 -10.33 -3.86
N ARG A 182 2.96 -10.63 -3.06
CA ARG A 182 2.82 -11.51 -1.89
C ARG A 182 1.75 -10.99 -0.92
N PHE A 183 1.68 -9.68 -0.73
CA PHE A 183 0.64 -9.05 0.08
C PHE A 183 -0.77 -9.31 -0.47
N GLU A 184 -0.98 -9.24 -1.79
CA GLU A 184 -2.28 -9.56 -2.40
C GLU A 184 -2.63 -11.05 -2.28
N GLU A 185 -1.66 -11.94 -2.53
CA GLU A 185 -1.85 -13.39 -2.35
C GLU A 185 -2.17 -13.73 -0.89
N TYR A 186 -1.49 -13.13 0.08
CA TYR A 186 -1.77 -13.33 1.51
C TYR A 186 -3.12 -12.73 1.92
N LEU A 187 -3.48 -11.53 1.44
CA LEU A 187 -4.76 -10.92 1.75
C LEU A 187 -5.92 -11.74 1.17
N GLN A 188 -5.78 -12.21 -0.06
CA GLN A 188 -6.78 -13.04 -0.73
C GLN A 188 -6.94 -14.40 -0.05
N LYS A 189 -5.82 -15.10 0.20
CA LYS A 189 -5.81 -16.38 0.92
C LYS A 189 -6.37 -16.24 2.34
N ALA A 190 -6.06 -15.15 3.04
CA ALA A 190 -6.55 -14.93 4.38
C ALA A 190 -8.05 -14.57 4.39
N LEU A 191 -8.56 -13.84 3.40
CA LEU A 191 -10.01 -13.61 3.22
C LEU A 191 -10.75 -14.93 2.95
N GLU A 192 -10.16 -15.83 2.16
CA GLU A 192 -10.67 -17.18 1.90
C GLU A 192 -10.65 -18.06 3.17
N GLU A 193 -9.56 -18.06 3.93
CA GLU A 193 -9.41 -18.82 5.18
C GLU A 193 -10.31 -18.29 6.32
N SER A 194 -10.58 -16.99 6.38
CA SER A 194 -11.44 -16.39 7.42
C SER A 194 -12.90 -16.86 7.37
N ARG A 195 -13.34 -17.44 6.25
CA ARG A 195 -14.69 -18.03 6.09
C ARG A 195 -14.72 -19.54 6.39
N GLY A 196 -13.58 -20.22 6.43
CA GLY A 196 -13.46 -21.68 6.63
C GLY A 196 -13.29 -22.15 8.08
N GLY A 197 -13.16 -21.24 9.04
CA GLY A 197 -13.20 -21.54 10.47
C GLY A 197 -12.08 -22.43 11.03
N HIS A 198 -11.10 -22.89 10.23
CA HIS A 198 -10.03 -23.78 10.68
C HIS A 198 -8.66 -23.31 10.21
N GLY A 199 -8.02 -22.46 11.02
CA GLY A 199 -6.65 -21.99 10.80
C GLY A 199 -6.10 -21.28 12.05
N ALA A 200 -5.65 -22.07 13.04
CA ALA A 200 -5.31 -21.58 14.39
C ALA A 200 -4.08 -20.64 14.46
N HIS A 201 -3.33 -20.42 13.38
CA HIS A 201 -2.17 -19.51 13.34
C HIS A 201 -2.36 -18.32 12.37
N GLY A 202 -3.24 -18.41 11.38
CA GLY A 202 -3.64 -17.29 10.52
C GLY A 202 -4.63 -16.32 11.18
N GLY A 203 -5.32 -16.78 12.24
CA GLY A 203 -6.34 -15.98 12.94
C GLY A 203 -5.80 -14.77 13.72
N VAL A 204 -4.55 -14.80 14.21
CA VAL A 204 -3.99 -13.68 15.00
C VAL A 204 -3.48 -12.56 14.09
N ILE A 205 -2.74 -12.91 13.02
CA ILE A 205 -2.35 -11.94 11.98
C ILE A 205 -3.59 -11.33 11.34
N MET A 206 -4.62 -12.12 11.06
CA MET A 206 -5.88 -11.59 10.57
C MET A 206 -6.58 -10.70 11.60
N LYS A 207 -6.62 -11.09 12.87
CA LYS A 207 -7.24 -10.29 13.95
C LYS A 207 -6.49 -8.98 14.19
N GLU A 208 -5.17 -8.97 14.09
CA GLU A 208 -4.32 -7.79 14.25
C GLU A 208 -4.32 -6.90 13.01
N THR A 209 -4.33 -7.49 11.81
CA THR A 209 -4.55 -6.78 10.54
C THR A 209 -5.92 -6.12 10.54
N MET A 210 -6.97 -6.85 10.92
CA MET A 210 -8.30 -6.29 11.10
C MET A 210 -8.29 -5.20 12.18
N ALA A 211 -7.70 -5.44 13.37
CA ALA A 211 -7.59 -4.44 14.43
C ALA A 211 -6.85 -3.17 14.00
N ASN A 212 -5.80 -3.28 13.20
CA ASN A 212 -5.06 -2.16 12.65
C ASN A 212 -5.87 -1.46 11.56
N LEU A 213 -6.54 -2.19 10.67
CA LEU A 213 -7.48 -1.63 9.70
C LEU A 213 -8.64 -0.90 10.38
N PHE A 214 -9.17 -1.42 11.50
CA PHE A 214 -10.13 -0.71 12.34
C PHE A 214 -9.54 0.54 13.01
N ARG A 215 -8.23 0.57 13.33
CA ARG A 215 -7.55 1.74 13.91
C ARG A 215 -7.29 2.83 12.87
N VAL A 216 -6.92 2.45 11.65
CA VAL A 216 -6.66 3.39 10.53
C VAL A 216 -7.88 3.58 9.63
N ARG A 217 -9.04 3.00 9.97
CA ARG A 217 -10.31 3.11 9.20
C ARG A 217 -10.73 4.54 8.92
N ASP A 218 -10.31 5.45 9.81
CA ASP A 218 -10.69 6.84 9.79
C ASP A 218 -9.65 7.73 9.10
N ALA A 219 -8.48 7.18 8.75
CA ALA A 219 -7.40 7.88 8.09
C ALA A 219 -7.64 7.94 6.59
N VAL A 220 -7.36 9.10 5.99
CA VAL A 220 -7.26 9.23 4.54
C VAL A 220 -6.09 8.37 4.06
N PRO A 221 -6.20 7.64 2.92
CA PRO A 221 -5.11 6.84 2.39
C PRO A 221 -3.81 7.65 2.31
N LEU A 222 -2.70 7.09 2.82
CA LEU A 222 -1.46 7.84 3.07
C LEU A 222 -0.87 8.50 1.81
N HIS A 223 -1.05 7.89 0.64
CA HIS A 223 -0.58 8.46 -0.64
C HIS A 223 -1.50 9.57 -1.19
N PHE A 224 -2.68 9.78 -0.60
CA PHE A 224 -3.52 10.96 -0.89
C PHE A 224 -3.27 12.10 0.10
N VAL A 225 -2.36 11.91 1.07
CA VAL A 225 -1.98 12.94 2.05
C VAL A 225 -0.47 13.15 2.00
N MET A 226 -0.05 14.09 1.16
CA MET A 226 1.34 14.56 1.17
C MET A 226 1.41 15.87 1.95
N ARG A 227 2.33 15.94 2.93
CA ARG A 227 2.55 17.15 3.76
C ARG A 227 1.29 17.63 4.50
N GLY A 228 0.45 16.69 4.96
CA GLY A 228 -0.74 16.99 5.76
C GLY A 228 -1.91 17.64 4.99
N LYS A 229 -1.81 17.77 3.66
CA LYS A 229 -2.89 18.26 2.80
C LYS A 229 -3.43 17.14 1.93
N PRO A 230 -4.76 17.04 1.74
CA PRO A 230 -5.31 16.14 0.74
C PRO A 230 -4.78 16.56 -0.63
N GLN A 231 -4.12 15.64 -1.31
CA GLN A 231 -3.75 15.83 -2.70
C GLN A 231 -5.00 15.69 -3.55
N THR A 232 -5.20 16.65 -4.44
CA THR A 232 -6.22 16.57 -5.49
C THR A 232 -5.69 15.85 -6.74
N THR A 233 -4.38 15.60 -6.80
CA THR A 233 -3.69 14.94 -7.90
C THR A 233 -2.45 14.19 -7.41
N ILE A 234 -2.20 13.01 -7.98
CA ILE A 234 -0.98 12.20 -7.76
C ILE A 234 -0.32 11.89 -9.10
N HIS A 235 1.00 11.75 -9.11
CA HIS A 235 1.73 11.35 -10.32
C HIS A 235 2.27 9.95 -10.15
N VAL A 236 1.93 9.08 -11.10
CA VAL A 236 2.40 7.70 -11.13
C VAL A 236 3.12 7.50 -12.45
N LYS A 237 4.44 7.32 -12.40
CA LYS A 237 5.32 7.13 -13.58
C LYS A 237 5.14 8.21 -14.67
N GLY A 238 4.98 9.47 -14.26
CA GLY A 238 4.77 10.59 -15.19
C GLY A 238 3.33 10.77 -15.65
N VAL A 239 2.39 9.99 -15.11
CA VAL A 239 0.95 10.09 -15.43
C VAL A 239 0.21 10.69 -14.23
N ALA A 240 -0.45 11.83 -14.45
CA ALA A 240 -1.23 12.51 -13.41
C ALA A 240 -2.64 11.90 -13.23
N TRP A 241 -2.99 11.50 -12.02
CA TRP A 241 -4.33 11.02 -11.65
C TRP A 241 -5.02 12.03 -10.74
N ASN A 242 -6.31 12.26 -10.95
CA ASN A 242 -7.11 13.17 -10.15
C ASN A 242 -7.72 12.44 -8.95
N ILE A 243 -7.74 13.10 -7.81
CA ILE A 243 -8.30 12.66 -6.53
C ILE A 243 -9.34 13.70 -6.10
N PRO A 244 -10.60 13.59 -6.56
CA PRO A 244 -11.67 14.48 -6.17
C PRO A 244 -11.97 14.34 -4.66
N ASP A 245 -11.90 13.12 -4.14
CA ASP A 245 -11.83 12.79 -2.72
C ASP A 245 -11.15 11.44 -2.52
N TRP A 246 -10.94 11.06 -1.26
CA TRP A 246 -10.17 9.88 -0.84
C TRP A 246 -10.73 8.52 -1.29
N ARG A 247 -11.96 8.48 -1.82
CA ARG A 247 -12.68 7.25 -2.21
C ARG A 247 -12.53 6.93 -3.69
N VAL A 248 -12.14 7.89 -4.52
CA VAL A 248 -12.11 7.77 -5.98
C VAL A 248 -10.82 8.34 -6.54
N LEU A 249 -10.27 7.63 -7.52
CA LEU A 249 -9.24 8.09 -8.43
C LEU A 249 -9.81 8.13 -9.84
N TYR A 250 -9.49 9.15 -10.63
CA TYR A 250 -9.84 9.15 -12.05
C TYR A 250 -8.79 9.79 -12.95
N ARG A 251 -8.81 9.40 -14.22
CA ARG A 251 -8.03 10.03 -15.28
C ARG A 251 -8.77 9.92 -16.61
N VAL A 252 -8.69 10.97 -17.42
CA VAL A 252 -9.15 10.94 -18.81
C VAL A 252 -7.93 10.86 -19.72
N PHE A 253 -7.85 9.78 -20.50
CA PHE A 253 -6.87 9.60 -21.57
C PHE A 253 -7.49 10.12 -22.86
N ARG A 254 -6.85 11.10 -23.50
CA ARG A 254 -7.34 11.77 -24.71
C ARG A 254 -6.58 11.30 -25.94
N ARG A 255 -7.29 11.15 -27.06
CA ARG A 255 -6.71 10.89 -28.38
C ARG A 255 -5.78 12.03 -28.78
N GLY A 256 -4.50 11.72 -29.01
CA GLY A 256 -3.51 12.67 -29.54
C GLY A 256 -2.92 13.69 -28.55
N GLY A 257 -3.15 13.55 -27.24
CA GLY A 257 -2.61 14.45 -26.23
C GLY A 257 -1.17 14.13 -25.80
N THR A 258 -0.30 15.14 -25.73
CA THR A 258 0.99 15.06 -25.02
C THR A 258 0.78 14.93 -23.50
N VAL A 259 1.73 14.29 -22.83
CA VAL A 259 1.59 13.68 -21.50
C VAL A 259 1.24 14.65 -20.35
N ASP A 260 1.38 15.98 -20.49
CA ASP A 260 1.65 16.84 -19.32
C ASP A 260 0.77 18.05 -19.02
N THR A 261 -0.36 18.31 -19.70
CA THR A 261 -1.20 19.47 -19.33
C THR A 261 -2.66 19.11 -19.06
N ALA A 262 -2.97 19.02 -17.76
CA ALA A 262 -4.26 19.17 -17.09
C ALA A 262 -5.52 19.12 -17.98
N SER A 263 -6.10 17.91 -18.14
CA SER A 263 -7.47 17.72 -18.63
C SER A 263 -8.49 18.15 -17.56
N ARG A 264 -8.59 19.47 -17.32
CA ARG A 264 -9.61 20.08 -16.44
C ARG A 264 -10.96 20.31 -17.12
N SER A 265 -11.12 20.04 -18.43
CA SER A 265 -12.40 20.24 -19.11
C SER A 265 -13.24 18.96 -19.18
N THR A 266 -13.86 18.55 -18.07
CA THR A 266 -14.83 17.43 -18.03
C THR A 266 -16.20 17.79 -18.62
N TYR A 267 -16.50 19.09 -18.79
CA TYR A 267 -17.83 19.56 -19.17
C TYR A 267 -18.25 19.21 -20.62
N ASN A 268 -17.28 18.99 -21.52
CA ASN A 268 -17.56 18.75 -22.95
C ASN A 268 -17.66 17.25 -23.33
N ASP A 269 -17.50 16.33 -22.38
CA ASP A 269 -17.45 14.88 -22.68
C ASP A 269 -18.77 14.15 -22.42
N ALA A 270 -19.84 14.86 -22.06
CA ALA A 270 -21.10 14.24 -21.67
C ALA A 270 -21.70 13.40 -22.82
N ALA A 271 -22.02 12.14 -22.54
CA ALA A 271 -22.64 11.23 -23.50
C ALA A 271 -23.76 10.41 -22.84
N ARG A 272 -24.80 10.06 -23.60
CA ARG A 272 -25.86 9.16 -23.13
C ARG A 272 -25.56 7.69 -23.40
N LEU A 273 -24.83 7.38 -24.47
CA LEU A 273 -24.37 6.03 -24.77
C LEU A 273 -23.03 5.81 -24.08
N ILE A 274 -22.98 4.90 -23.12
CA ILE A 274 -21.81 4.68 -22.27
C ILE A 274 -21.47 3.19 -22.27
N ALA A 275 -20.23 2.86 -22.59
CA ALA A 275 -19.70 1.50 -22.53
C ALA A 275 -18.68 1.44 -21.39
N VAL A 276 -19.04 0.73 -20.34
CA VAL A 276 -18.21 0.52 -19.15
C VAL A 276 -17.48 -0.81 -19.28
N PHE A 277 -16.19 -0.84 -18.98
CA PHE A 277 -15.38 -2.05 -18.97
C PHE A 277 -14.75 -2.21 -17.59
N MET A 278 -14.92 -3.39 -17.00
CA MET A 278 -14.12 -3.78 -15.84
C MET A 278 -12.65 -3.90 -16.27
N ILE A 279 -11.72 -3.59 -15.37
CA ILE A 279 -10.30 -3.53 -15.72
C ILE A 279 -9.66 -4.91 -15.53
N ASP A 280 -9.54 -5.35 -14.28
CA ASP A 280 -8.93 -6.63 -13.95
C ASP A 280 -9.82 -7.79 -14.47
N ASN A 281 -9.19 -8.82 -15.02
CA ASN A 281 -9.78 -10.03 -15.61
C ASN A 281 -10.67 -9.82 -16.86
N VAL A 282 -10.86 -8.58 -17.32
CA VAL A 282 -11.62 -8.26 -18.54
C VAL A 282 -10.77 -7.56 -19.58
N LEU A 283 -10.05 -6.50 -19.20
CA LEU A 283 -9.09 -5.82 -20.07
C LEU A 283 -7.67 -6.31 -19.83
N ILE A 284 -7.29 -6.46 -18.56
CA ILE A 284 -5.94 -6.92 -18.16
C ILE A 284 -6.01 -8.21 -17.36
N ARG A 285 -5.03 -9.10 -17.58
CA ARG A 285 -4.68 -10.19 -16.69
C ARG A 285 -3.39 -9.85 -15.97
N ARG A 286 -3.40 -9.93 -14.65
CA ARG A 286 -2.20 -9.73 -13.83
C ARG A 286 -1.45 -11.07 -13.78
N GLU A 287 -0.21 -11.08 -14.25
CA GLU A 287 0.58 -12.31 -14.31
C GLU A 287 1.15 -12.67 -12.92
N PRO A 288 1.10 -13.95 -12.49
CA PRO A 288 1.71 -14.38 -11.23
C PRO A 288 3.22 -14.11 -11.20
N ILE A 289 3.77 -13.78 -10.03
CA ILE A 289 5.21 -13.46 -9.84
C ILE A 289 6.14 -14.55 -10.42
N ARG A 290 5.70 -15.81 -10.39
CA ARG A 290 6.48 -16.93 -10.95
C ARG A 290 6.78 -16.76 -12.44
N ALA A 291 5.87 -16.17 -13.22
CA ALA A 291 6.08 -15.88 -14.64
C ALA A 291 7.05 -14.71 -14.86
N PHE A 292 6.96 -13.68 -14.01
CA PHE A 292 7.86 -12.51 -14.01
C PHE A 292 9.32 -12.89 -13.69
N LEU A 293 9.52 -13.75 -12.68
CA LEU A 293 10.85 -14.19 -12.24
C LEU A 293 11.60 -15.03 -13.28
N GLN A 294 10.89 -15.73 -14.16
CA GLN A 294 11.49 -16.67 -15.11
C GLN A 294 11.87 -16.04 -16.45
N ARG A 295 11.26 -14.92 -16.86
CA ARG A 295 11.40 -14.43 -18.26
C ARG A 295 11.49 -12.92 -18.45
N GLY A 296 11.47 -12.12 -17.39
CA GLY A 296 11.51 -10.65 -17.54
C GLY A 296 10.30 -10.07 -18.29
N HIS A 297 9.17 -10.79 -18.29
CA HIS A 297 7.93 -10.38 -18.96
C HIS A 297 7.21 -9.25 -18.21
N HIS A 298 6.28 -8.60 -18.91
CA HIS A 298 5.39 -7.57 -18.37
C HIS A 298 4.59 -8.11 -17.17
N VAL A 299 4.31 -7.25 -16.19
CA VAL A 299 3.58 -7.57 -14.94
C VAL A 299 2.08 -7.84 -15.22
N TRP A 300 1.65 -7.62 -16.46
CA TRP A 300 0.29 -7.79 -16.93
C TRP A 300 0.29 -8.17 -18.42
N SER A 301 -0.81 -8.77 -18.87
CA SER A 301 -1.10 -9.10 -20.26
C SER A 301 -2.54 -8.67 -20.60
N LEU A 302 -2.86 -8.53 -21.89
CA LEU A 302 -4.25 -8.33 -22.31
C LEU A 302 -5.05 -9.60 -21.99
N ALA A 303 -6.21 -9.44 -21.37
CA ALA A 303 -7.10 -10.58 -21.10
C ALA A 303 -7.68 -11.17 -22.39
N ASP A 304 -7.93 -10.31 -23.38
CA ASP A 304 -8.44 -10.63 -24.70
C ASP A 304 -7.82 -9.66 -25.73
N PRO A 305 -7.03 -10.15 -26.71
CA PRO A 305 -6.36 -9.30 -27.69
C PRO A 305 -7.31 -8.61 -28.68
N ASP A 306 -8.53 -9.14 -28.88
CA ASP A 306 -9.50 -8.60 -29.84
C ASP A 306 -10.40 -7.53 -29.20
N LEU A 307 -10.47 -7.50 -27.86
CA LEU A 307 -11.32 -6.58 -27.12
C LEU A 307 -11.02 -5.09 -27.38
N PRO A 308 -9.74 -4.64 -27.50
CA PRO A 308 -9.45 -3.26 -27.88
C PRO A 308 -10.06 -2.84 -29.23
N SER A 309 -10.16 -3.76 -30.20
CA SER A 309 -10.81 -3.49 -31.49
C SER A 309 -12.31 -3.29 -31.32
N ALA A 310 -12.97 -4.14 -30.52
CA ALA A 310 -14.39 -3.99 -30.22
C ALA A 310 -14.70 -2.67 -29.50
N VAL A 311 -13.84 -2.26 -28.55
CA VAL A 311 -13.94 -0.96 -27.85
C VAL A 311 -13.82 0.19 -28.85
N HIS A 312 -12.89 0.12 -29.80
CA HIS A 312 -12.73 1.15 -30.83
C HIS A 312 -14.00 1.31 -31.67
N LYS A 313 -14.59 0.19 -32.13
CA LYS A 313 -15.86 0.22 -32.88
C LYS A 313 -17.02 0.80 -32.07
N LEU A 314 -17.08 0.55 -30.75
CA LEU A 314 -18.07 1.19 -29.89
C LEU A 314 -17.86 2.71 -29.81
N ALA A 315 -16.60 3.16 -29.69
CA ALA A 315 -16.29 4.58 -29.70
C ALA A 315 -16.71 5.25 -31.02
N GLU A 316 -16.48 4.58 -32.16
CA GLU A 316 -16.95 5.05 -33.48
C GLU A 316 -18.48 5.11 -33.59
N LYS A 317 -19.19 4.20 -32.91
CA LYS A 317 -20.66 4.22 -32.78
C LYS A 317 -21.17 5.30 -31.82
N GLY A 318 -20.29 6.11 -31.24
CA GLY A 318 -20.64 7.23 -30.35
C GLY A 318 -20.76 6.85 -28.88
N TYR A 319 -20.31 5.66 -28.46
CA TYR A 319 -20.22 5.32 -27.05
C TYR A 319 -19.06 6.05 -26.40
N ARG A 320 -19.32 6.63 -25.21
CA ARG A 320 -18.25 7.05 -24.31
C ARG A 320 -17.66 5.83 -23.62
N ILE A 321 -16.35 5.64 -23.77
CA ILE A 321 -15.62 4.51 -23.20
C ILE A 321 -15.17 4.85 -21.78
N VAL A 322 -15.56 3.99 -20.84
CA VAL A 322 -15.24 4.12 -19.41
C VAL A 322 -14.61 2.84 -18.90
N PHE A 323 -13.44 2.94 -18.27
CA PHE A 323 -12.84 1.84 -17.55
C PHE A 323 -13.10 2.03 -16.06
N LEU A 324 -13.62 1.00 -15.39
CA LEU A 324 -14.05 1.09 -14.01
C LEU A 324 -13.57 -0.13 -13.22
N ASP A 325 -13.02 0.10 -12.03
CA ASP A 325 -12.73 -1.00 -11.12
C ASP A 325 -12.71 -0.55 -9.65
N HIS A 326 -12.61 -1.54 -8.76
CA HIS A 326 -12.54 -1.36 -7.32
C HIS A 326 -11.25 -1.98 -6.77
N TYR A 327 -10.33 -1.12 -6.35
CA TYR A 327 -9.04 -1.49 -5.77
C TYR A 327 -8.99 -1.13 -4.27
N PRO A 328 -9.56 -1.98 -3.39
CA PRO A 328 -9.56 -1.74 -1.95
C PRO A 328 -8.15 -1.71 -1.35
N SER A 329 -7.17 -2.35 -2.02
CA SER A 329 -5.76 -2.29 -1.61
C SER A 329 -5.17 -0.87 -1.71
N LEU A 330 -5.74 0.00 -2.53
CA LEU A 330 -5.36 1.42 -2.59
C LEU A 330 -5.90 2.22 -1.40
N HIS A 331 -6.83 1.69 -0.59
CA HIS A 331 -7.30 2.42 0.58
C HIS A 331 -6.24 2.56 1.67
N HIS A 332 -5.44 1.52 1.82
CA HIS A 332 -4.42 1.41 2.88
C HIS A 332 -3.03 1.15 2.29
N GLY A 333 -2.91 1.22 0.96
CA GLY A 333 -1.69 0.97 0.23
C GLY A 333 -0.70 2.13 0.30
N ASN A 334 0.57 1.81 0.09
CA ASN A 334 1.64 2.79 -0.09
C ASN A 334 1.79 3.17 -1.58
N GLU A 335 2.73 4.05 -1.88
CA GLU A 335 3.03 4.48 -3.26
C GLU A 335 3.37 3.31 -4.20
N ILE A 336 3.91 2.21 -3.66
CA ILE A 336 4.21 1.00 -4.41
C ILE A 336 2.93 0.30 -4.86
N ALA A 337 1.96 0.11 -3.96
CA ALA A 337 0.66 -0.49 -4.29
C ALA A 337 -0.08 0.35 -5.34
N LEU A 338 0.00 1.67 -5.19
CA LEU A 338 -0.51 2.63 -6.17
C LEU A 338 0.14 2.43 -7.55
N GLY A 339 1.47 2.39 -7.62
CA GLY A 339 2.19 2.12 -8.86
C GLY A 339 1.85 0.77 -9.48
N ALA A 340 1.79 -0.29 -8.68
CA ALA A 340 1.49 -1.64 -9.15
C ALA A 340 0.06 -1.76 -9.72
N LYS A 341 -0.91 -1.00 -9.19
CA LYS A 341 -2.28 -0.99 -9.72
C LYS A 341 -2.44 -0.07 -10.93
N LEU A 342 -1.88 1.14 -10.89
CA LEU A 342 -2.15 2.16 -11.90
C LEU A 342 -1.23 2.10 -13.12
N ASN A 343 0.00 1.56 -13.00
CA ASN A 343 0.91 1.45 -14.15
C ASN A 343 0.32 0.57 -15.27
N PRO A 344 -0.19 -0.65 -15.00
CA PRO A 344 -0.80 -1.47 -16.04
C PRO A 344 -1.96 -0.77 -16.75
N VAL A 345 -2.76 0.00 -16.02
CA VAL A 345 -3.91 0.72 -16.58
C VAL A 345 -3.46 1.87 -17.46
N ALA A 346 -2.44 2.61 -17.04
CA ALA A 346 -1.86 3.68 -17.85
C ALA A 346 -1.22 3.13 -19.13
N GLU A 347 -0.43 2.06 -19.03
CA GLU A 347 0.20 1.38 -20.17
C GLU A 347 -0.86 0.83 -21.13
N LEU A 348 -1.90 0.16 -20.61
CA LEU A 348 -3.04 -0.32 -21.38
C LEU A 348 -3.66 0.81 -22.23
N CYS A 349 -4.05 1.92 -21.58
CA CYS A 349 -4.68 3.04 -22.26
C CYS A 349 -3.76 3.68 -23.32
N GLN A 350 -2.47 3.82 -23.02
CA GLN A 350 -1.50 4.46 -23.92
C GLN A 350 -1.11 3.59 -25.12
N GLN A 351 -1.06 2.26 -24.94
CA GLN A 351 -0.56 1.33 -25.96
C GLN A 351 -1.66 0.76 -26.85
N HIS A 352 -2.87 0.55 -26.30
CA HIS A 352 -3.91 -0.23 -26.99
C HIS A 352 -5.14 0.56 -27.41
N PHE A 353 -5.30 1.80 -26.96
CA PHE A 353 -6.49 2.61 -27.25
C PHE A 353 -6.14 3.92 -27.94
N SER A 354 -6.73 4.14 -29.11
CA SER A 354 -6.61 5.37 -29.90
C SER A 354 -7.80 6.32 -29.72
N CYS A 355 -8.76 5.96 -28.86
CA CYS A 355 -9.94 6.76 -28.54
C CYS A 355 -9.85 7.37 -27.13
N ASP A 356 -10.76 8.28 -26.80
CA ASP A 356 -10.85 8.85 -25.46
C ASP A 356 -11.35 7.80 -24.46
N VAL A 357 -10.60 7.59 -23.38
CA VAL A 357 -10.95 6.64 -22.32
C VAL A 357 -10.99 7.35 -20.97
N THR A 358 -12.13 7.26 -20.28
CA THR A 358 -12.24 7.74 -18.89
C THR A 358 -12.02 6.58 -17.92
N VAL A 359 -10.97 6.62 -17.12
CA VAL A 359 -10.71 5.62 -16.07
C VAL A 359 -11.22 6.15 -14.73
N VAL A 360 -12.03 5.35 -14.02
CA VAL A 360 -12.56 5.66 -12.68
C VAL A 360 -12.33 4.47 -11.76
N ILE A 361 -11.60 4.68 -10.68
CA ILE A 361 -11.21 3.63 -9.74
C ILE A 361 -11.76 3.98 -8.37
N SER A 362 -12.55 3.07 -7.79
CA SER A 362 -12.83 3.13 -6.37
C SER A 362 -11.64 2.63 -5.58
N THR A 363 -11.23 3.38 -4.57
CA THR A 363 -10.13 3.02 -3.67
C THR A 363 -10.66 2.51 -2.34
N MET A 364 -11.98 2.36 -2.17
CA MET A 364 -12.60 2.11 -0.87
C MET A 364 -12.28 0.73 -0.30
N SER A 365 -11.80 0.65 0.94
CA SER A 365 -11.71 -0.64 1.63
C SER A 365 -13.08 -1.07 2.16
N CYS A 366 -13.43 -2.35 1.96
CA CYS A 366 -14.61 -2.97 2.56
C CYS A 366 -14.64 -2.83 4.09
N ILE A 367 -13.45 -2.80 4.71
CA ILE A 367 -13.32 -2.68 6.16
C ILE A 367 -13.57 -1.22 6.59
N SER A 368 -13.05 -0.23 5.88
CA SER A 368 -13.32 1.18 6.21
C SER A 368 -14.79 1.54 6.00
N ALA A 369 -15.39 1.05 4.92
CA ALA A 369 -16.76 1.40 4.57
C ALA A 369 -17.81 0.77 5.50
N THR A 370 -17.58 -0.44 6.03
CA THR A 370 -18.50 -1.04 7.01
C THR A 370 -18.66 -0.18 8.28
N HIS A 371 -17.72 0.74 8.55
CA HIS A 371 -17.76 1.67 9.67
C HIS A 371 -18.27 3.05 9.28
N ARG A 372 -18.02 3.47 8.04
CA ARG A 372 -18.45 4.76 7.51
C ARG A 372 -19.48 4.56 6.41
N ARG A 373 -20.75 4.83 6.73
CA ARG A 373 -21.88 4.67 5.79
C ARG A 373 -21.70 5.44 4.47
N ASP A 374 -20.90 6.50 4.45
CA ASP A 374 -20.59 7.32 3.27
C ASP A 374 -19.57 6.67 2.31
N GLY A 375 -18.81 5.66 2.76
CA GLY A 375 -17.88 4.89 1.94
C GLY A 375 -18.53 3.68 1.27
N MET A 376 -19.59 3.11 1.88
CA MET A 376 -20.29 1.92 1.37
C MET A 376 -20.77 2.06 -0.08
N PRO A 377 -21.32 3.21 -0.54
CA PRO A 377 -21.74 3.34 -1.92
C PRO A 377 -20.63 3.12 -2.95
N PHE A 378 -19.36 3.31 -2.57
CA PHE A 378 -18.23 3.23 -3.49
C PHE A 378 -17.60 1.83 -3.55
N ILE A 379 -18.11 0.85 -2.82
CA ILE A 379 -17.67 -0.54 -2.95
C ILE A 379 -18.51 -1.24 -4.00
N LEU A 380 -17.93 -2.09 -4.83
CA LEU A 380 -18.73 -2.92 -5.73
C LEU A 380 -19.44 -4.01 -4.92
N PRO A 381 -20.73 -4.29 -5.15
CA PRO A 381 -21.52 -3.90 -6.33
C PRO A 381 -22.40 -2.64 -6.14
N GLN A 382 -22.16 -1.79 -5.14
CA GLN A 382 -22.91 -0.55 -4.98
C GLN A 382 -22.59 0.46 -6.11
N SER A 383 -23.58 1.27 -6.50
CA SER A 383 -23.51 2.15 -7.68
C SER A 383 -22.85 3.52 -7.43
N GLY A 384 -22.24 3.77 -6.28
CA GLY A 384 -21.74 5.10 -5.91
C GLY A 384 -20.59 5.58 -6.78
N VAL A 385 -19.67 4.69 -7.20
CA VAL A 385 -18.61 5.03 -8.15
C VAL A 385 -19.18 5.38 -9.55
N TRP A 386 -20.26 4.72 -9.95
CA TRP A 386 -21.00 5.05 -11.17
C TRP A 386 -21.73 6.39 -11.06
N GLN A 387 -22.41 6.64 -9.94
CA GLN A 387 -23.07 7.92 -9.68
C GLN A 387 -22.06 9.07 -9.66
N PHE A 388 -20.88 8.85 -9.08
CA PHE A 388 -19.77 9.80 -9.14
C PHE A 388 -19.39 10.11 -10.60
N PHE A 389 -19.16 9.08 -11.42
CA PHE A 389 -18.85 9.28 -12.84
C PHE A 389 -19.94 10.09 -13.55
N ILE A 390 -21.22 9.73 -13.38
CA ILE A 390 -22.34 10.43 -14.01
C ILE A 390 -22.35 11.92 -13.62
N ILE A 391 -22.28 12.22 -12.33
CA ILE A 391 -22.40 13.59 -11.82
C ILE A 391 -21.17 14.42 -12.16
N GLN A 392 -19.97 13.88 -11.93
CA GLN A 392 -18.72 14.66 -11.93
C GLN A 392 -17.98 14.60 -13.26
N LEU A 393 -18.10 13.50 -14.00
CA LEU A 393 -17.33 13.26 -15.23
C LEU A 393 -18.21 13.24 -16.49
N ASN A 394 -19.52 13.00 -16.34
CA ASN A 394 -20.48 12.98 -17.45
C ASN A 394 -21.49 14.15 -17.42
N GLY A 395 -21.17 15.23 -16.71
CA GLY A 395 -22.01 16.44 -16.66
C GLY A 395 -23.40 16.24 -16.07
N GLY A 396 -23.62 15.18 -15.29
CA GLY A 396 -24.92 14.80 -14.75
C GLY A 396 -25.84 14.10 -15.76
N LEU A 397 -25.41 13.89 -17.01
CA LEU A 397 -26.19 13.23 -18.04
C LEU A 397 -26.26 11.73 -17.75
N ARG A 398 -27.48 11.19 -17.63
CA ARG A 398 -27.68 9.76 -17.36
C ARG A 398 -27.46 8.93 -18.63
N ALA A 399 -27.01 7.70 -18.41
CA ALA A 399 -26.90 6.69 -19.44
C ALA A 399 -28.28 6.28 -19.99
N ASP A 400 -28.35 6.07 -21.31
CA ASP A 400 -29.51 5.49 -21.98
C ASP A 400 -29.55 3.96 -21.79
N ALA A 401 -30.70 3.34 -22.08
CA ALA A 401 -30.94 1.91 -21.91
C ALA A 401 -29.98 1.00 -22.73
N GLU A 402 -29.43 1.53 -23.82
CA GLU A 402 -28.44 0.84 -24.66
C GLU A 402 -27.03 0.83 -24.04
N SER A 403 -26.81 1.58 -22.96
CA SER A 403 -25.52 1.59 -22.26
C SER A 403 -25.24 0.26 -21.59
N LEU A 404 -23.97 -0.13 -21.59
CA LEU A 404 -23.56 -1.47 -21.23
C LEU A 404 -22.38 -1.48 -20.26
N LEU A 405 -22.26 -2.59 -19.54
CA LEU A 405 -21.09 -2.94 -18.75
C LEU A 405 -20.55 -4.28 -19.22
N VAL A 406 -19.27 -4.32 -19.56
CA VAL A 406 -18.51 -5.52 -19.90
C VAL A 406 -17.76 -5.98 -18.67
N GLY A 407 -18.14 -7.14 -18.14
CA GLY A 407 -17.54 -7.76 -16.96
C GLY A 407 -16.96 -9.14 -17.24
N GLU A 408 -16.40 -9.78 -16.20
CA GLU A 408 -15.85 -11.13 -16.32
C GLU A 408 -16.95 -12.15 -16.62
N SER A 409 -16.69 -13.14 -17.47
CA SER A 409 -17.68 -14.16 -17.87
C SER A 409 -18.31 -14.89 -16.67
N LEU A 410 -19.61 -15.16 -16.75
CA LEU A 410 -20.38 -15.89 -15.73
C LEU A 410 -20.20 -17.43 -15.78
N GLY A 411 -19.25 -17.94 -16.56
CA GLY A 411 -19.19 -19.35 -16.99
C GLY A 411 -18.98 -20.41 -15.90
N GLY A 412 -19.99 -21.27 -15.69
CA GLY A 412 -19.93 -22.73 -15.94
C GLY A 412 -19.18 -23.69 -15.00
N VAL A 413 -18.61 -23.28 -13.88
CA VAL A 413 -18.03 -24.23 -12.90
C VAL A 413 -19.12 -24.73 -11.97
N GLU A 414 -19.20 -26.05 -11.78
CA GLU A 414 -20.15 -26.71 -10.88
C GLU A 414 -20.14 -26.05 -9.50
N CYS A 415 -21.32 -25.58 -9.09
CA CYS A 415 -21.58 -24.88 -7.84
C CYS A 415 -21.07 -25.66 -6.63
N SER A 416 -19.82 -25.42 -6.24
CA SER A 416 -19.43 -25.53 -4.85
C SER A 416 -19.88 -24.24 -4.14
N ARG A 417 -20.27 -24.34 -2.87
CA ARG A 417 -20.72 -23.21 -2.02
C ARG A 417 -19.72 -22.03 -1.93
N ALA A 418 -18.54 -22.11 -2.55
CA ALA A 418 -17.58 -21.03 -2.70
C ALA A 418 -17.96 -19.97 -3.78
N ASP A 419 -18.90 -20.26 -4.68
CA ASP A 419 -19.27 -19.44 -5.85
C ASP A 419 -20.10 -18.17 -5.58
N VAL A 420 -20.28 -17.76 -4.33
CA VAL A 420 -20.92 -16.47 -3.97
C VAL A 420 -19.93 -15.30 -4.13
N LEU A 421 -18.68 -15.58 -4.53
CA LEU A 421 -17.57 -14.63 -4.60
C LEU A 421 -17.03 -14.36 -6.01
N SER A 422 -17.60 -14.93 -7.08
CA SER A 422 -17.07 -14.73 -8.42
C SER A 422 -17.20 -13.27 -8.88
N GLN A 423 -16.13 -12.72 -9.46
CA GLN A 423 -16.10 -11.34 -9.91
C GLN A 423 -17.18 -11.09 -10.98
N GLY A 424 -17.39 -12.02 -11.91
CA GLY A 424 -18.49 -11.92 -12.88
C GLY A 424 -19.88 -11.69 -12.25
N ARG A 425 -20.22 -12.35 -11.13
CA ARG A 425 -21.51 -12.12 -10.43
C ARG A 425 -21.58 -10.73 -9.80
N ARG A 426 -20.48 -10.28 -9.18
CA ARG A 426 -20.36 -8.92 -8.61
C ARG A 426 -20.51 -7.86 -9.71
N ASP A 427 -19.87 -8.06 -10.85
CA ASP A 427 -19.89 -7.13 -11.98
C ASP A 427 -21.29 -7.07 -12.61
N ALA A 428 -21.99 -8.21 -12.73
CA ALA A 428 -23.39 -8.27 -13.17
C ALA A 428 -24.35 -7.59 -12.17
N GLU A 429 -24.15 -7.78 -10.87
CA GLU A 429 -24.94 -7.09 -9.85
C GLU A 429 -24.70 -5.57 -9.87
N PHE A 430 -23.44 -5.15 -10.06
CA PHE A 430 -23.08 -3.74 -10.20
C PHE A 430 -23.73 -3.13 -11.45
N ALA A 431 -23.67 -3.80 -12.60
CA ALA A 431 -24.35 -3.37 -13.83
C ALA A 431 -25.85 -3.17 -13.61
N ARG A 432 -26.51 -4.14 -12.96
CA ARG A 432 -27.92 -4.04 -12.58
C ARG A 432 -28.20 -2.83 -11.68
N ASN A 433 -27.38 -2.61 -10.66
CA ASN A 433 -27.53 -1.47 -9.73
C ASN A 433 -27.28 -0.12 -10.43
N CYS A 434 -26.50 -0.12 -11.51
CA CYS A 434 -26.24 1.06 -12.35
C CYS A 434 -27.30 1.29 -13.43
N GLY A 435 -28.20 0.33 -13.65
CA GLY A 435 -29.16 0.36 -14.76
C GLY A 435 -28.53 0.10 -16.13
N LEU A 436 -27.42 -0.64 -16.17
CA LEU A 436 -26.67 -0.95 -17.39
C LEU A 436 -26.93 -2.38 -17.85
N ARG A 437 -26.87 -2.61 -19.17
CA ARG A 437 -26.90 -3.96 -19.74
C ARG A 437 -25.57 -4.66 -19.47
N TYR A 438 -25.59 -5.77 -18.76
CA TYR A 438 -24.39 -6.58 -18.52
C TYR A 438 -24.05 -7.47 -19.71
N MET A 439 -22.77 -7.53 -20.08
CA MET A 439 -22.21 -8.37 -21.12
C MET A 439 -20.86 -8.96 -20.67
N ASP A 440 -20.49 -10.11 -21.23
CA ASP A 440 -19.11 -10.61 -21.17
C ASP A 440 -18.36 -10.23 -22.48
N SER A 441 -17.03 -10.38 -22.48
CA SER A 441 -16.20 -10.02 -23.63
C SER A 441 -16.58 -10.76 -24.91
N ASP A 442 -16.99 -12.03 -24.81
CA ASP A 442 -17.35 -12.84 -25.98
C ASP A 442 -18.67 -12.41 -26.61
N ARG A 443 -19.67 -12.09 -25.79
CA ARG A 443 -20.94 -11.51 -26.24
C ARG A 443 -20.72 -10.14 -26.87
N LEU A 444 -19.87 -9.30 -26.26
CA LEU A 444 -19.57 -7.99 -26.83
C LEU A 444 -18.95 -8.13 -28.22
N LYS A 445 -17.95 -9.00 -28.37
CA LYS A 445 -17.30 -9.24 -29.66
C LYS A 445 -18.31 -9.67 -30.72
N LYS A 446 -19.28 -10.54 -30.40
CA LYS A 446 -20.33 -10.95 -31.36
C LYS A 446 -21.27 -9.82 -31.78
N GLU A 447 -21.49 -8.81 -30.94
CA GLU A 447 -22.34 -7.67 -31.27
C GLU A 447 -21.58 -6.51 -31.94
N ALA A 448 -20.27 -6.39 -31.67
CA ALA A 448 -19.45 -5.28 -32.11
C ALA A 448 -18.56 -5.62 -33.31
N LEU A 449 -18.04 -6.85 -33.40
CA LEU A 449 -17.19 -7.34 -34.49
C LEU A 449 -18.01 -8.09 -35.52
#